data_AF-A0A942MNJ4-F1
#
_entry.id   AF-A0A942MNJ4-F1
#
_cell.length_a   1.000
_cell.length_b   1.000
_cell.length_c   1.000
_cell.angle_alpha   90.00
_cell.angle_beta   90.00
_cell.angle_gamma   90.00
#
_symmetry.space_group_name_H-M   'P 1'
#
loop_
_entity.id
_entity.type
_entity.pdbx_description
1 polymer ?
#
loop_
_entity_poly.entity_id
_entity_poly.type
_entity_poly.pdbx_seq_one_letter_code
_entity_poly.pdbx_strand_id
1 'polypeptide(L)'
;MESSKQVNFRSIATLALAVLYLINEIIKVEWLGLVTGFLLVGVLSLSLLAVEGASRAIGIGLFVVGGIIFTWLGAEPALWFQGLNRNLYLLAMFILVPLLGAPIRQGGYMETLRSFFRQYIRVDSLFYLLVKSFTLFIAVMINVAVIPLMHQIGLASDKSSNSRLMAVSLSRGFAASIIWAPSYAAVALVLELSGARWIDLFPYGLGLGVGAILLGSLMTRIEGQQGKTEPEINQQEAIQQSLGEQSEGVNWEKIAELGFFGLVLIGGIVVASQLTGIATVTVVSMAAIIFPVVWLAAIGCLPRWWTEVRG
;
A
#
# COMPACT_ATOMS: atom_id res chain seq x y z
N MET A 1 21.27 21.55 7.18
CA MET A 1 21.70 20.72 8.33
C MET A 1 20.64 20.66 9.43
N GLU A 2 19.93 21.76 9.74
CA GLU A 2 18.80 21.74 10.70
C GLU A 2 17.55 21.02 10.14
N SER A 3 17.19 21.25 8.87
CA SER A 3 16.03 20.57 8.28
C SER A 3 16.22 19.05 8.14
N SER A 4 17.43 18.56 7.88
CA SER A 4 17.71 17.11 7.82
C SER A 4 17.63 16.43 9.19
N LYS A 5 18.08 17.10 10.26
CA LYS A 5 17.93 16.61 11.64
C LYS A 5 16.47 16.58 12.10
N GLN A 6 15.69 17.62 11.78
CA GLN A 6 14.25 17.66 12.10
C GLN A 6 13.46 16.58 11.35
N VAL A 7 13.78 16.34 10.08
CA VAL A 7 13.14 15.27 9.28
C VAL A 7 13.42 13.89 9.89
N ASN A 8 14.67 13.62 10.31
CA ASN A 8 15.03 12.36 10.94
C ASN A 8 14.36 12.17 12.31
N PHE A 9 14.31 13.21 13.14
CA PHE A 9 13.67 13.13 14.45
C PHE A 9 12.16 12.84 14.34
N ARG A 10 11.45 13.54 13.44
CA ARG A 10 10.01 13.33 13.24
C ARG A 10 9.72 11.91 12.74
N SER A 11 10.49 11.41 11.78
CA SER A 11 10.31 10.05 11.26
C SER A 11 10.53 8.99 12.35
N ILE A 12 11.56 9.15 13.19
CA ILE A 12 11.81 8.28 14.34
C ILE A 12 10.65 8.36 15.34
N ALA A 13 10.17 9.56 15.66
CA ALA A 13 9.05 9.75 16.58
C ALA A 13 7.75 9.11 16.05
N THR A 14 7.47 9.24 14.75
CA THR A 14 6.30 8.58 14.12
C THR A 14 6.42 7.06 14.18
N LEU A 15 7.60 6.50 13.91
CA LEU A 15 7.80 5.05 13.96
C LEU A 15 7.72 4.54 15.41
N ALA A 16 8.31 5.25 16.36
CA ALA A 16 8.22 4.95 17.77
C ALA A 16 6.76 4.98 18.25
N LEU A 17 5.96 5.96 17.79
CA LEU A 17 4.53 6.04 18.09
C LEU A 17 3.77 4.80 17.61
N ALA A 18 4.00 4.36 16.36
CA ALA A 18 3.34 3.18 15.82
C ALA A 18 3.72 1.91 16.60
N VAL A 19 5.00 1.74 16.94
CA VAL A 19 5.48 0.58 17.71
C VAL A 19 4.95 0.60 19.14
N LEU A 20 5.02 1.74 19.84
CA LEU A 20 4.50 1.90 21.20
C LEU A 20 2.99 1.65 21.24
N TYR A 21 2.25 2.13 20.25
CA TYR A 21 0.82 1.84 20.12
C TYR A 21 0.55 0.34 20.06
N LEU A 22 1.27 -0.41 19.22
CA LEU A 22 1.10 -1.86 19.12
C LEU A 22 1.48 -2.59 20.41
N ILE A 23 2.54 -2.15 21.10
CA ILE A 23 2.93 -2.70 22.40
C ILE A 23 1.82 -2.43 23.43
N ASN A 24 1.27 -1.21 23.44
CA ASN A 24 0.18 -0.85 24.34
C ASN A 24 -1.07 -1.71 24.11
N GLU A 25 -1.39 -2.02 22.85
CA GLU A 25 -2.56 -2.84 22.49
C GLU A 25 -2.43 -4.28 23.03
N ILE A 26 -1.20 -4.82 23.08
CA ILE A 26 -0.91 -6.17 23.55
C ILE A 26 -0.88 -6.22 25.09
N ILE A 27 -0.17 -5.29 25.73
CA ILE A 27 0.08 -5.32 27.19
C ILE A 27 -1.05 -4.63 27.98
N LYS A 28 -1.75 -3.67 27.37
CA LYS A 28 -2.85 -2.88 27.96
C LYS A 28 -2.49 -2.18 29.27
N VAL A 29 -1.36 -1.46 29.27
CA VAL A 29 -0.85 -0.74 30.46
C VAL A 29 -1.21 0.74 30.37
N GLU A 30 -1.90 1.27 31.39
CA GLU A 30 -2.37 2.66 31.43
C GLU A 30 -1.24 3.68 31.20
N TRP A 31 -0.06 3.46 31.79
CA TRP A 31 1.08 4.37 31.65
C TRP A 31 1.60 4.42 30.22
N LEU A 32 1.58 3.30 29.49
CA LEU A 32 1.98 3.26 28.08
C LEU A 32 0.97 4.02 27.21
N GLY A 33 -0.32 3.96 27.54
CA GLY A 33 -1.37 4.74 26.89
C GLY A 33 -1.14 6.26 27.00
N LEU A 34 -0.77 6.74 28.19
CA LEU A 34 -0.44 8.15 28.41
C LEU A 34 0.78 8.58 27.56
N VAL A 35 1.87 7.82 27.62
CA VAL A 35 3.08 8.09 26.82
C VAL A 35 2.75 8.14 25.32
N THR A 36 1.97 7.18 24.85
CA THR A 36 1.58 7.08 23.43
C THR A 36 0.74 8.29 23.00
N GLY A 37 -0.20 8.74 23.84
CA GLY A 37 -1.03 9.91 23.51
C GLY A 37 -0.25 11.24 23.57
N PHE A 38 0.67 11.43 24.52
CA PHE A 38 1.55 12.60 24.50
C PHE A 38 2.45 12.62 23.26
N LEU A 39 2.99 11.45 22.89
CA LEU A 39 3.80 11.31 21.69
C LEU A 39 2.96 11.59 20.42
N LEU A 40 1.70 11.15 20.38
CA LEU A 40 0.78 11.46 19.29
C LEU A 40 0.59 12.97 19.13
N VAL A 41 0.32 13.70 20.22
CA VAL A 41 0.19 15.17 20.17
C VAL A 41 1.46 15.81 19.62
N GLY A 42 2.63 15.40 20.11
CA GLY A 42 3.91 15.90 19.62
C GLY A 42 4.13 15.62 18.12
N VAL A 43 3.85 14.39 17.68
CA VAL A 43 3.95 13.98 16.27
C VAL A 43 2.98 14.76 15.39
N LEU A 44 1.74 14.98 15.82
CA LEU A 44 0.75 15.76 15.09
C LEU A 44 1.18 17.23 14.97
N SER A 45 1.65 17.84 16.06
CA SER A 45 2.16 19.21 16.04
C SER A 45 3.35 19.36 15.08
N LEU A 46 4.33 18.47 15.16
CA LEU A 46 5.48 18.46 14.25
C LEU A 46 5.06 18.22 12.79
N SER A 47 4.05 17.38 12.56
CA SER A 47 3.53 17.11 11.23
C SER A 47 2.81 18.32 10.64
N LEU A 48 1.96 19.00 11.42
CA LEU A 48 1.25 20.22 10.97
C LEU A 48 2.21 21.35 10.60
N LEU A 49 3.30 21.52 11.36
CA LEU A 49 4.29 22.56 11.08
C LEU A 49 5.08 22.30 9.78
N ALA A 50 5.28 21.03 9.44
CA ALA A 50 6.15 20.64 8.33
C ALA A 50 5.40 20.27 7.04
N VAL A 51 4.10 19.97 7.10
CA VAL A 51 3.26 19.79 5.91
C VAL A 51 3.00 21.15 5.27
N GLU A 52 3.12 21.30 3.96
CA GLU A 52 2.85 22.55 3.23
C GLU A 52 1.65 22.41 2.28
N GLY A 53 1.12 23.55 1.81
CA GLY A 53 0.05 23.61 0.80
C GLY A 53 -1.33 23.16 1.29
N ALA A 54 -2.10 22.54 0.38
CA ALA A 54 -3.51 22.18 0.62
C ALA A 54 -3.69 21.21 1.81
N SER A 55 -2.77 20.28 2.01
CA SER A 55 -2.83 19.32 3.12
C SER A 55 -2.76 20.00 4.50
N ARG A 56 -2.00 21.10 4.63
CA ARG A 56 -1.95 21.90 5.88
C ARG A 56 -3.30 22.58 6.13
N ALA A 57 -3.88 23.18 5.10
CA ALA A 57 -5.18 23.87 5.21
C ALA A 57 -6.29 22.90 5.61
N ILE A 58 -6.34 21.73 4.99
CA ILE A 58 -7.32 20.67 5.34
C ILE A 58 -7.10 20.20 6.78
N GLY A 59 -5.86 19.91 7.16
CA GLY A 59 -5.52 19.44 8.51
C GLY A 59 -5.91 20.44 9.61
N ILE A 60 -5.50 21.71 9.45
CA ILE A 60 -5.84 22.78 10.42
C ILE A 60 -7.34 23.03 10.43
N GLY A 61 -7.99 23.10 9.25
CA GLY A 61 -9.41 23.33 9.14
C GLY A 61 -10.22 22.26 9.87
N LEU A 62 -9.94 20.98 9.63
CA LEU A 62 -10.62 19.87 10.30
C LEU A 62 -10.32 19.84 11.81
N PHE A 63 -9.09 20.16 12.23
CA PHE A 63 -8.73 20.23 13.64
C PHE A 63 -9.49 21.35 14.38
N VAL A 64 -9.59 22.53 13.77
CA VAL A 64 -10.35 23.66 14.32
C VAL A 64 -11.84 23.34 14.38
N VAL A 65 -12.42 22.77 13.32
CA VAL A 65 -13.83 22.36 13.30
C VAL A 65 -14.11 21.31 14.39
N GLY A 66 -13.25 20.29 14.51
CA GLY A 66 -13.36 19.29 15.57
C GLY A 66 -13.27 19.92 16.96
N GLY A 67 -12.35 20.86 17.16
CA GLY A 67 -12.22 21.62 18.41
C GLY A 67 -13.47 22.44 18.75
N ILE A 68 -14.03 23.16 17.77
CA ILE A 68 -15.28 23.92 17.94
C ILE A 68 -16.42 22.99 18.38
N ILE A 69 -16.59 21.85 17.70
CA ILE A 69 -17.64 20.86 18.04
C ILE A 69 -17.46 20.36 19.48
N PHE A 70 -16.25 20.01 19.88
CA PHE A 70 -15.98 19.51 21.23
C PHE A 70 -16.21 20.58 22.30
N THR A 71 -15.82 21.83 22.03
CA THR A 71 -16.12 22.94 22.95
C THR A 71 -17.61 23.23 23.05
N TRP A 72 -18.35 23.15 21.94
CA TRP A 72 -19.79 23.43 21.92
C TRP A 72 -20.60 22.35 22.65
N LEU A 73 -20.15 21.10 22.56
CA LEU A 73 -20.71 19.96 23.30
C LEU A 73 -20.29 19.93 24.78
N GLY A 74 -19.43 20.84 25.24
CA GLY A 74 -18.92 20.85 26.61
C GLY A 74 -18.10 19.60 26.96
N ALA A 75 -17.39 19.03 25.98
CA ALA A 75 -16.68 17.77 26.15
C ALA A 75 -15.56 17.86 27.21
N GLU A 76 -15.58 16.94 28.16
CA GLU A 76 -14.57 16.80 29.21
C GLU A 76 -13.17 16.53 28.62
N PRO A 77 -12.06 17.02 29.22
CA PRO A 77 -10.71 16.84 28.68
C PRO A 77 -10.32 15.39 28.35
N ALA A 78 -10.89 14.41 29.07
CA ALA A 78 -10.70 12.98 28.77
C ALA A 78 -11.22 12.59 27.37
N LEU A 79 -12.35 13.16 26.94
CA LEU A 79 -12.94 12.91 25.62
C LEU A 79 -12.07 13.48 24.49
N TRP A 80 -11.40 14.61 24.72
CA TRP A 80 -10.44 15.17 23.76
C TRP A 80 -9.27 14.20 23.51
N PHE A 81 -8.71 13.68 24.59
CA PHE A 81 -7.61 12.71 24.52
C PHE A 81 -8.05 11.39 23.87
N GLN A 82 -9.24 10.91 24.21
CA GLN A 82 -9.83 9.73 23.60
C GLN A 82 -10.09 9.93 22.10
N GLY A 83 -10.58 11.11 21.71
CA GLY A 83 -10.84 11.46 20.30
C GLY A 83 -9.57 11.44 19.45
N LEU A 84 -8.45 11.95 19.99
CA LEU A 84 -7.14 11.88 19.33
C LEU A 84 -6.65 10.44 19.18
N ASN A 85 -6.80 9.61 20.23
CA ASN A 85 -6.32 8.24 20.21
C ASN A 85 -7.20 7.27 19.41
N ARG A 86 -8.47 7.62 19.15
CA ARG A 86 -9.44 6.71 18.50
C ARG A 86 -8.97 6.16 17.16
N ASN A 87 -8.32 6.99 16.35
CA ASN A 87 -7.86 6.61 15.00
C ASN A 87 -6.36 6.28 14.95
N LEU A 88 -5.72 6.07 16.10
CA LEU A 88 -4.28 5.82 16.17
C LEU A 88 -3.88 4.53 15.43
N TYR A 89 -4.77 3.54 15.39
CA TYR A 89 -4.58 2.30 14.64
C TYR A 89 -4.43 2.53 13.13
N LEU A 90 -5.17 3.48 12.55
CA LEU A 90 -5.03 3.86 11.13
C LEU A 90 -3.66 4.49 10.88
N LEU A 91 -3.22 5.35 11.80
CA LEU A 91 -1.91 5.98 11.71
C LEU A 91 -0.78 4.93 11.79
N ALA A 92 -0.87 4.00 12.73
CA ALA A 92 0.10 2.91 12.86
C ALA A 92 0.16 2.05 11.58
N MET A 93 -0.99 1.73 11.00
CA MET A 93 -1.09 1.00 9.73
C MET A 93 -0.38 1.77 8.60
N PHE A 94 -0.65 3.07 8.43
CA PHE A 94 -0.03 3.87 7.37
C PHE A 94 1.49 3.99 7.51
N ILE A 95 2.00 3.99 8.75
CA ILE A 95 3.44 4.05 9.02
C ILE A 95 4.10 2.70 8.74
N LEU A 96 3.45 1.59 9.13
CA LEU A 96 4.07 0.27 9.13
C LEU A 96 3.88 -0.51 7.82
N VAL A 97 2.72 -0.43 7.18
CA VAL A 97 2.42 -1.20 5.94
C VAL A 97 3.46 -0.98 4.82
N PRO A 98 3.98 0.23 4.57
CA PRO A 98 5.03 0.43 3.57
C PRO A 98 6.31 -0.41 3.78
N LEU A 99 6.57 -0.89 5.00
CA LEU A 99 7.68 -1.80 5.32
C LEU A 99 7.54 -3.16 4.62
N LEU A 100 6.32 -3.60 4.31
CA LEU A 100 6.05 -4.81 3.51
C LEU A 100 6.61 -4.72 2.09
N GLY A 101 6.91 -3.52 1.59
CA GLY A 101 7.57 -3.34 0.29
C GLY A 101 9.08 -3.52 0.31
N ALA A 102 9.72 -3.58 1.48
CA ALA A 102 11.17 -3.74 1.57
C ALA A 102 11.69 -5.06 0.93
N PRO A 103 11.11 -6.25 1.21
CA PRO A 103 11.55 -7.50 0.59
C PRO A 103 11.37 -7.49 -0.92
N ILE A 104 10.30 -6.87 -1.42
CA ILE A 104 10.02 -6.76 -2.87
C ILE A 104 11.11 -5.95 -3.58
N ARG A 105 11.55 -4.84 -2.97
CA ARG A 105 12.61 -4.00 -3.54
C ARG A 105 13.99 -4.65 -3.46
N GLN A 106 14.30 -5.34 -2.35
CA GLN A 106 15.64 -5.87 -2.09
C GLN A 106 15.86 -7.30 -2.60
N GLY A 107 14.80 -8.09 -2.82
CA GLY A 107 14.87 -9.48 -3.31
C GLY A 107 15.12 -9.61 -4.82
N GLY A 108 15.31 -8.51 -5.54
CA GLY A 108 15.43 -8.51 -7.01
C GLY A 108 14.15 -8.99 -7.71
N TYR A 109 12.99 -8.87 -7.03
CA TYR A 109 11.68 -9.11 -7.64
C TYR A 109 11.35 -8.02 -8.65
N MET A 110 11.87 -6.80 -8.45
CA MET A 110 11.72 -5.67 -9.37
C MET A 110 12.25 -6.00 -10.77
N GLU A 111 13.50 -6.44 -10.89
CA GLU A 111 14.12 -6.82 -12.16
C GLU A 111 13.37 -7.96 -12.83
N THR A 112 12.91 -8.95 -12.05
CA THR A 112 12.13 -10.08 -12.57
C THR A 112 10.79 -9.62 -13.14
N LEU A 113 10.08 -8.74 -12.42
CA LEU A 113 8.83 -8.15 -12.90
C LEU A 113 9.07 -7.28 -14.14
N ARG A 114 10.15 -6.52 -14.20
CA ARG A 114 10.53 -5.75 -15.40
C ARG A 114 10.78 -6.66 -16.60
N SER A 115 11.55 -7.74 -16.45
CA SER A 115 11.80 -8.71 -17.51
C SER A 115 10.53 -9.41 -17.96
N PHE A 116 9.63 -9.74 -17.02
CA PHE A 116 8.30 -10.29 -17.35
C PHE A 116 7.46 -9.30 -18.17
N PHE A 117 7.43 -8.03 -17.76
CA PHE A 117 6.73 -6.98 -18.49
C PHE A 117 7.33 -6.72 -19.87
N ARG A 118 8.65 -6.89 -20.05
CA ARG A 118 9.31 -6.74 -21.36
C ARG A 118 9.02 -7.92 -22.28
N GLN A 119 9.06 -9.15 -21.78
CA GLN A 119 9.02 -10.37 -22.62
C GLN A 119 7.60 -10.82 -23.00
N TYR A 120 6.63 -10.63 -22.10
CA TYR A 120 5.26 -11.16 -22.28
C TYR A 120 4.24 -10.12 -22.72
N ILE A 121 4.54 -8.82 -22.60
CA ILE A 121 3.59 -7.77 -22.96
C ILE A 121 3.79 -7.39 -24.42
N ARG A 122 2.95 -7.98 -25.28
CA ARG A 122 2.97 -7.76 -26.72
C ARG A 122 1.81 -6.90 -27.24
N VAL A 123 0.76 -6.73 -26.44
CA VAL A 123 -0.50 -6.05 -26.84
C VAL A 123 -0.97 -5.10 -25.74
N ASP A 124 -1.51 -3.95 -26.11
CA ASP A 124 -1.97 -2.90 -25.17
C ASP A 124 -3.06 -3.39 -24.20
N SER A 125 -3.93 -4.30 -24.65
CA SER A 125 -4.97 -4.92 -23.81
C SER A 125 -4.37 -5.84 -22.74
N LEU A 126 -3.31 -6.58 -23.10
CA LEU A 126 -2.57 -7.46 -22.19
C LEU A 126 -1.73 -6.63 -21.20
N PHE A 127 -1.10 -5.55 -21.68
CA PHE A 127 -0.43 -4.56 -20.82
C PHE A 127 -1.38 -4.00 -19.77
N TYR A 128 -2.53 -3.48 -20.21
CA TYR A 128 -3.56 -2.93 -19.33
C TYR A 128 -4.01 -3.95 -18.27
N LEU A 129 -4.33 -5.19 -18.70
CA LEU A 129 -4.80 -6.23 -17.79
C LEU A 129 -3.72 -6.67 -16.79
N LEU A 130 -2.47 -6.83 -17.23
CA LEU A 130 -1.36 -7.25 -16.39
C LEU A 130 -0.96 -6.14 -15.41
N VAL A 131 -0.73 -4.90 -15.87
CA VAL A 131 -0.45 -3.76 -15.00
C VAL A 131 -1.51 -3.65 -13.92
N LYS A 132 -2.79 -3.73 -14.31
CA LYS A 132 -3.92 -3.63 -13.39
C LYS A 132 -3.96 -4.77 -12.36
N SER A 133 -3.74 -6.02 -12.80
CA SER A 133 -3.80 -7.20 -11.93
C SER A 133 -2.61 -7.26 -10.97
N PHE A 134 -1.40 -6.97 -11.46
CA PHE A 134 -0.21 -6.85 -10.63
C PHE A 134 -0.33 -5.69 -9.66
N THR A 135 -0.85 -4.54 -10.11
CA THR A 135 -1.12 -3.42 -9.21
C THR A 135 -2.09 -3.85 -8.13
N LEU A 136 -3.23 -4.47 -8.46
CA LEU A 136 -4.18 -4.98 -7.46
C LEU A 136 -3.47 -5.87 -6.44
N PHE A 137 -2.72 -6.87 -6.90
CA PHE A 137 -2.09 -7.86 -6.03
C PHE A 137 -1.05 -7.23 -5.11
N ILE A 138 -0.14 -6.43 -5.66
CA ILE A 138 0.92 -5.80 -4.86
C ILE A 138 0.36 -4.68 -3.98
N ALA A 139 -0.70 -3.98 -4.41
CA ALA A 139 -1.38 -2.94 -3.64
C ALA A 139 -1.98 -3.50 -2.34
N VAL A 140 -2.52 -4.73 -2.36
CA VAL A 140 -2.97 -5.41 -1.14
C VAL A 140 -1.85 -5.52 -0.10
N MET A 141 -0.61 -5.68 -0.55
CA MET A 141 0.56 -5.87 0.33
C MET A 141 1.16 -4.55 0.80
N ILE A 142 1.36 -3.58 -0.10
CA ILE A 142 2.16 -2.38 0.18
C ILE A 142 1.38 -1.06 0.05
N ASN A 143 0.07 -1.15 -0.16
CA ASN A 143 -0.86 -0.02 -0.25
C ASN A 143 -0.39 1.03 -1.28
N VAL A 144 -0.40 2.33 -0.94
CA VAL A 144 -0.04 3.44 -1.84
C VAL A 144 1.37 3.30 -2.45
N ALA A 145 2.29 2.59 -1.77
CA ALA A 145 3.65 2.38 -2.26
C ALA A 145 3.71 1.54 -3.55
N VAL A 146 2.61 0.89 -3.94
CA VAL A 146 2.50 0.19 -5.23
C VAL A 146 2.55 1.12 -6.43
N ILE A 147 2.11 2.37 -6.30
CA ILE A 147 2.02 3.33 -7.40
C ILE A 147 3.42 3.63 -7.97
N PRO A 148 4.38 4.13 -7.18
CA PRO A 148 5.73 4.38 -7.69
C PRO A 148 6.43 3.09 -8.14
N LEU A 149 6.17 1.97 -7.45
CA LEU A 149 6.71 0.65 -7.82
C LEU A 149 6.26 0.21 -9.22
N MET A 150 4.96 0.16 -9.46
CA MET A 150 4.40 -0.26 -10.74
C MET A 150 4.65 0.73 -11.85
N HIS A 151 4.74 2.02 -11.53
CA HIS A 151 5.20 3.01 -12.50
C HIS A 151 6.63 2.68 -12.97
N GLN A 152 7.57 2.40 -12.06
CA GLN A 152 8.93 2.02 -12.41
C GLN A 152 9.05 0.68 -13.14
N ILE A 153 8.19 -0.30 -12.83
CA ILE A 153 8.14 -1.59 -13.54
C ILE A 153 7.56 -1.38 -14.93
N GLY A 154 6.47 -0.63 -15.02
CA GLY A 154 5.74 -0.39 -16.25
C GLY A 154 6.58 0.37 -17.28
N LEU A 155 7.45 1.29 -16.85
CA LEU A 155 8.42 1.99 -17.73
C LEU A 155 9.40 1.05 -18.45
N ALA A 156 9.54 -0.21 -18.02
CA ALA A 156 10.41 -1.17 -18.70
C ALA A 156 9.77 -1.82 -19.95
N SER A 157 8.49 -1.55 -20.22
CA SER A 157 7.76 -2.03 -21.39
C SER A 157 7.70 -0.95 -22.47
N ASP A 158 7.89 -1.31 -23.74
CA ASP A 158 7.85 -0.36 -24.86
C ASP A 158 6.48 0.34 -25.02
N LYS A 159 5.42 -0.24 -24.43
CA LYS A 159 4.07 0.34 -24.38
C LYS A 159 3.87 1.40 -23.29
N SER A 160 4.88 1.66 -22.46
CA SER A 160 4.84 2.68 -21.40
C SER A 160 4.81 4.11 -21.93
N SER A 161 5.07 4.33 -23.23
CA SER A 161 5.01 5.66 -23.85
C SER A 161 3.60 6.27 -23.78
N ASN A 162 2.57 5.42 -23.68
CA ASN A 162 1.20 5.86 -23.42
C ASN A 162 0.98 6.12 -21.93
N SER A 163 1.41 7.30 -21.47
CA SER A 163 1.30 7.77 -20.09
C SER A 163 -0.15 7.73 -19.57
N ARG A 164 -1.14 7.99 -20.45
CA ARG A 164 -2.57 7.90 -20.11
C ARG A 164 -2.97 6.45 -19.82
N LEU A 165 -2.59 5.50 -20.67
CA LEU A 165 -2.91 4.08 -20.46
C LEU A 165 -2.28 3.56 -19.17
N MET A 166 -1.01 3.92 -18.90
CA MET A 166 -0.33 3.59 -17.65
C MET A 166 -1.08 4.14 -16.43
N ALA A 167 -1.36 5.45 -16.42
CA ALA A 167 -2.03 6.13 -15.31
C ALA A 167 -3.43 5.54 -15.03
N VAL A 168 -4.20 5.27 -16.09
CA VAL A 168 -5.55 4.66 -15.96
C VAL A 168 -5.47 3.23 -15.45
N SER A 169 -4.53 2.42 -15.95
CA SER A 169 -4.33 1.03 -15.50
C SER A 169 -3.96 0.96 -14.03
N LEU A 170 -2.99 1.79 -13.63
CA LEU A 170 -2.48 1.88 -12.26
C LEU A 170 -3.55 2.37 -11.29
N SER A 171 -4.23 3.46 -11.64
CA SER A 171 -5.32 4.02 -10.84
C SER A 171 -6.47 3.03 -10.65
N ARG A 172 -6.90 2.35 -11.73
CA ARG A 172 -7.99 1.37 -11.64
C ARG A 172 -7.60 0.09 -10.90
N GLY A 173 -6.35 -0.36 -11.01
CA GLY A 173 -5.83 -1.49 -10.24
C GLY A 173 -5.73 -1.18 -8.76
N PHE A 174 -5.22 0.01 -8.43
CA PHE A 174 -5.15 0.52 -7.06
C PHE A 174 -6.54 0.72 -6.46
N ALA A 175 -7.47 1.35 -7.19
CA ALA A 175 -8.85 1.52 -6.72
C ALA A 175 -9.55 0.18 -6.43
N ALA A 176 -9.34 -0.84 -7.28
CA ALA A 176 -9.89 -2.17 -7.05
C ALA A 176 -9.34 -2.85 -5.77
N SER A 177 -8.11 -2.52 -5.36
CA SER A 177 -7.52 -3.04 -4.12
C SER A 177 -8.10 -2.38 -2.86
N ILE A 178 -8.38 -1.07 -2.92
CA ILE A 178 -8.96 -0.30 -1.80
C ILE A 178 -10.30 -0.90 -1.34
N ILE A 179 -11.07 -1.50 -2.25
CA ILE A 179 -12.43 -2.00 -1.98
C ILE A 179 -12.44 -3.11 -0.93
N TRP A 180 -11.42 -3.96 -0.87
CA TRP A 180 -11.50 -5.20 -0.10
C TRP A 180 -10.26 -5.52 0.74
N ALA A 181 -9.11 -4.92 0.42
CA ALA A 181 -7.88 -5.28 1.11
C ALA A 181 -7.87 -4.79 2.57
N PRO A 182 -7.51 -5.65 3.54
CA PRO A 182 -7.56 -5.34 4.97
C PRO A 182 -6.56 -4.25 5.39
N SER A 183 -5.56 -3.99 4.54
CA SER A 183 -4.50 -3.00 4.72
C SER A 183 -4.90 -1.57 4.33
N TYR A 184 -6.18 -1.32 4.08
CA TYR A 184 -6.69 0.00 3.70
C TYR A 184 -7.56 0.63 4.78
N ALA A 185 -7.34 1.92 5.02
CA ALA A 185 -8.09 2.72 5.98
C ALA A 185 -9.60 2.78 5.68
N ALA A 186 -9.99 2.74 4.39
CA ALA A 186 -11.41 2.72 4.02
C ALA A 186 -12.11 1.43 4.51
N VAL A 187 -11.48 0.28 4.30
CA VAL A 187 -11.96 -1.02 4.77
C VAL A 187 -11.97 -1.06 6.30
N ALA A 188 -10.89 -0.58 6.92
CA ALA A 188 -10.77 -0.45 8.36
C ALA A 188 -11.93 0.34 9.00
N LEU A 189 -12.23 1.51 8.46
CA LEU A 189 -13.31 2.37 8.94
C LEU A 189 -14.69 1.72 8.78
N VAL A 190 -14.94 1.05 7.66
CA VAL A 190 -16.20 0.32 7.43
C VAL A 190 -16.37 -0.81 8.45
N LEU A 191 -15.30 -1.55 8.75
CA LEU A 191 -15.32 -2.61 9.76
C LEU A 191 -15.53 -2.05 11.18
N GLU A 192 -14.90 -0.92 11.52
CA GLU A 192 -15.11 -0.25 12.82
C GLU A 192 -16.57 0.21 12.98
N LEU A 193 -17.14 0.86 11.95
CA LEU A 193 -18.49 1.39 12.00
C LEU A 193 -19.57 0.30 11.97
N SER A 194 -19.32 -0.79 11.25
CA SER A 194 -20.27 -1.91 11.15
C SER A 194 -20.15 -2.93 12.28
N GLY A 195 -19.00 -2.98 12.97
CA GLY A 195 -18.67 -4.04 13.91
C GLY A 195 -18.49 -5.42 13.27
N ALA A 196 -18.48 -5.50 11.93
CA ALA A 196 -18.29 -6.75 11.21
C ALA A 196 -16.81 -7.18 11.19
N ARG A 197 -16.55 -8.47 10.98
CA ARG A 197 -15.18 -8.96 10.77
C ARG A 197 -14.82 -8.87 9.29
N TRP A 198 -13.53 -8.74 8.99
CA TRP A 198 -13.07 -8.68 7.62
C TRP A 198 -13.47 -9.91 6.78
N ILE A 199 -13.56 -11.10 7.39
CA ILE A 199 -13.96 -12.32 6.67
C ILE A 199 -15.39 -12.22 6.12
N ASP A 200 -16.26 -11.49 6.81
CA ASP A 200 -17.66 -11.32 6.43
C ASP A 200 -17.76 -10.34 5.24
N LEU A 201 -16.84 -9.38 5.17
CA LEU A 201 -16.70 -8.42 4.07
C LEU A 201 -16.00 -9.03 2.84
N PHE A 202 -15.01 -9.91 3.05
CA PHE A 202 -14.14 -10.44 2.01
C PHE A 202 -14.86 -10.95 0.75
N PRO A 203 -15.89 -11.82 0.80
CA PRO A 203 -16.52 -12.33 -0.41
C PRO A 203 -17.20 -11.22 -1.23
N TYR A 204 -17.85 -10.27 -0.55
CA TYR A 204 -18.51 -9.13 -1.20
C TYR A 204 -17.49 -8.14 -1.75
N GLY A 205 -16.47 -7.80 -0.96
CA GLY A 205 -15.40 -6.90 -1.35
C GLY A 205 -14.61 -7.45 -2.55
N LEU A 206 -14.25 -8.73 -2.53
CA LEU A 206 -13.57 -9.38 -3.65
C LEU A 206 -14.46 -9.39 -4.90
N GLY A 207 -15.76 -9.71 -4.75
CA GLY A 207 -16.71 -9.65 -5.85
C GLY A 207 -16.80 -8.25 -6.49
N LEU A 208 -16.87 -7.21 -5.67
CA LEU A 208 -16.85 -5.81 -6.12
C LEU A 208 -15.51 -5.41 -6.74
N GLY A 209 -14.39 -5.89 -6.19
CA GLY A 209 -13.04 -5.66 -6.73
C GLY A 209 -12.87 -6.27 -8.12
N VAL A 210 -13.30 -7.52 -8.30
CA VAL A 210 -13.33 -8.20 -9.61
C VAL A 210 -14.28 -7.46 -10.55
N GLY A 211 -15.47 -7.05 -10.07
CA GLY A 211 -16.42 -6.22 -10.82
C GLY A 211 -15.80 -4.91 -11.31
N ALA A 212 -15.09 -4.18 -10.46
CA ALA A 212 -14.37 -2.96 -10.82
C ALA A 212 -13.23 -3.23 -11.84
N ILE A 213 -12.59 -4.41 -11.76
CA ILE A 213 -11.63 -4.82 -12.77
C ILE A 213 -12.31 -5.01 -14.13
N LEU A 214 -13.39 -5.77 -14.16
CA LEU A 214 -14.15 -6.08 -15.37
C LEU A 214 -14.73 -4.82 -15.99
N LEU A 215 -15.42 -3.98 -15.21
CA LEU A 215 -15.98 -2.71 -15.65
C LEU A 215 -14.90 -1.79 -16.21
N GLY A 216 -13.78 -1.64 -15.52
CA GLY A 216 -12.67 -0.84 -16.04
C GLY A 216 -12.06 -1.42 -17.31
N SER A 217 -12.08 -2.74 -17.52
CA SER A 217 -11.64 -3.35 -18.78
C SER A 217 -12.63 -3.09 -19.92
N LEU A 218 -13.93 -3.11 -19.62
CA LEU A 218 -14.99 -2.80 -20.58
C LEU A 218 -14.93 -1.34 -21.02
N MET A 219 -14.77 -0.41 -20.07
CA MET A 219 -14.62 1.02 -20.38
C MET A 219 -13.43 1.28 -21.31
N THR A 220 -12.27 0.67 -21.04
CA THR A 220 -11.09 0.80 -21.91
C THR A 220 -11.31 0.19 -23.29
N ARG A 221 -12.05 -0.93 -23.38
CA ARG A 221 -12.41 -1.54 -24.67
C ARG A 221 -13.34 -0.64 -25.48
N ILE A 222 -14.31 0.01 -24.84
CA ILE A 222 -15.24 0.94 -25.50
C ILE A 222 -14.51 2.20 -25.97
N GLU A 223 -13.66 2.79 -25.13
CA GLU A 223 -12.82 3.94 -25.50
C GLU A 223 -11.86 3.60 -26.65
N GLY A 224 -11.26 2.41 -26.63
CA GLY A 224 -10.40 1.90 -27.70
C GLY A 224 -11.14 1.58 -29.01
N GLN A 225 -12.46 1.39 -28.97
CA GLN A 225 -13.29 1.23 -30.17
C GLN A 225 -13.70 2.59 -30.79
N GLN A 226 -13.83 3.64 -29.97
CA GLN A 226 -14.18 4.99 -30.43
C GLN A 226 -12.99 5.78 -30.99
N GLY A 227 -11.76 5.40 -30.65
CA GLY A 227 -10.52 6.06 -31.10
C GLY A 227 -9.84 5.45 -32.34
N LYS A 228 -10.49 4.55 -33.09
CA LYS A 228 -9.91 3.95 -34.30
C LYS A 228 -9.97 4.91 -35.49
N THR A 229 -9.07 5.89 -35.50
CA THR A 229 -8.70 6.63 -36.71
C THR A 229 -7.18 6.68 -36.81
N GLU A 230 -6.54 5.52 -36.96
CA GLU A 230 -5.23 5.41 -37.65
C GLU A 230 -4.97 3.93 -37.97
N PRO A 231 -4.52 3.60 -39.19
CA PRO A 231 -4.33 2.22 -39.60
C PRO A 231 -3.04 1.66 -38.99
N GLU A 232 -3.15 0.63 -38.15
CA GLU A 232 -2.04 -0.21 -37.71
C GLU A 232 -1.52 -1.02 -38.92
N ILE A 233 -0.63 -0.43 -39.71
CA ILE A 233 0.06 -1.11 -40.82
C ILE A 233 1.24 -1.92 -40.24
N ASN A 234 1.17 -3.24 -40.40
CA ASN A 234 2.28 -4.21 -40.53
C ASN A 234 3.54 -3.99 -39.65
N GLN A 235 3.43 -4.06 -38.33
CA GLN A 235 4.60 -4.23 -37.43
C GLN A 235 4.79 -5.67 -36.93
N GLN A 236 3.90 -6.61 -37.27
CA GLN A 236 3.99 -7.99 -36.82
C GLN A 236 5.08 -8.82 -37.54
N GLU A 237 5.52 -8.42 -38.75
CA GLU A 237 6.47 -9.22 -39.54
C GLU A 237 7.93 -8.73 -39.48
N ALA A 238 8.20 -7.48 -39.06
CA ALA A 238 9.54 -6.90 -39.09
C ALA A 238 10.38 -7.16 -37.82
N ILE A 239 9.78 -7.59 -36.70
CA ILE A 239 10.46 -7.67 -35.39
C ILE A 239 10.95 -9.10 -35.08
N GLN A 240 10.55 -10.11 -35.86
CA GLN A 240 11.04 -11.49 -35.71
C GLN A 240 12.55 -11.61 -35.98
N GLN A 241 13.17 -10.65 -36.69
CA GLN A 241 14.58 -10.72 -37.11
C GLN A 241 15.58 -10.04 -36.15
N SER A 242 15.14 -9.27 -35.15
CA SER A 242 16.05 -8.58 -34.21
C SER A 242 16.24 -9.29 -32.86
N LEU A 243 15.61 -10.44 -32.64
CA LEU A 243 15.64 -11.19 -31.37
C LEU A 243 16.89 -12.10 -31.22
N GLY A 244 18.04 -11.63 -31.69
CA GLY A 244 19.32 -12.35 -31.60
C GLY A 244 20.17 -12.05 -30.36
N GLU A 245 19.92 -10.96 -29.62
CA GLU A 245 20.86 -10.53 -28.58
C GLU A 245 20.19 -10.33 -27.21
N GLN A 246 20.47 -11.33 -26.35
CA GLN A 246 20.38 -11.35 -24.88
C GLN A 246 19.00 -11.13 -24.25
N SER A 247 18.13 -12.14 -24.37
CA SER A 247 17.00 -12.32 -23.47
C SER A 247 17.48 -12.96 -22.15
N GLU A 248 17.69 -12.16 -21.10
CA GLU A 248 17.61 -12.72 -19.74
C GLU A 248 16.22 -13.35 -19.57
N GLY A 249 16.17 -14.66 -19.33
CA GLY A 249 14.90 -15.37 -19.16
C GLY A 249 14.15 -14.87 -17.93
N VAL A 250 12.81 -14.83 -18.01
CA VAL A 250 11.97 -14.56 -16.84
C VAL A 250 12.22 -15.62 -15.77
N ASN A 251 12.60 -15.16 -14.57
CA ASN A 251 12.73 -16.03 -13.42
C ASN A 251 11.33 -16.32 -12.81
N TRP A 252 10.71 -17.42 -13.25
CA TRP A 252 9.39 -17.82 -12.77
C TRP A 252 9.36 -18.16 -11.29
N GLU A 253 10.47 -18.62 -10.72
CA GLU A 253 10.57 -18.97 -9.30
C GLU A 253 10.32 -17.73 -8.44
N LYS A 254 10.92 -16.59 -8.79
CA LYS A 254 10.72 -15.33 -8.06
C LYS A 254 9.30 -14.78 -8.13
N ILE A 255 8.60 -14.97 -9.25
CA ILE A 255 7.20 -14.54 -9.34
C ILE A 255 6.29 -15.50 -8.54
N ALA A 256 6.58 -16.80 -8.57
CA ALA A 256 5.90 -17.78 -7.73
C ALA A 256 6.14 -17.51 -6.23
N GLU A 257 7.37 -17.16 -5.82
CA GLU A 257 7.70 -16.72 -4.46
C GLU A 257 6.90 -15.47 -4.06
N LEU A 258 6.85 -14.44 -4.91
CA LEU A 258 6.09 -13.22 -4.64
C LEU A 258 4.59 -13.54 -4.43
N GLY A 259 4.03 -14.40 -5.28
CA GLY A 259 2.67 -14.91 -5.15
C GLY A 259 2.46 -15.68 -3.84
N PHE A 260 3.38 -16.59 -3.52
CA PHE A 260 3.35 -17.41 -2.32
C PHE A 260 3.42 -16.56 -1.05
N PHE A 261 4.40 -15.67 -0.92
CA PHE A 261 4.52 -14.78 0.24
C PHE A 261 3.34 -13.83 0.36
N GLY A 262 2.79 -13.32 -0.75
CA GLY A 262 1.56 -12.53 -0.72
C GLY A 262 0.36 -13.30 -0.17
N LEU A 263 0.15 -14.54 -0.63
CA LEU A 263 -0.91 -15.41 -0.12
C LEU A 263 -0.70 -15.81 1.35
N VAL A 264 0.53 -16.10 1.75
CA VAL A 264 0.88 -16.40 3.16
C VAL A 264 0.62 -15.18 4.04
N LEU A 265 0.94 -13.97 3.59
CA LEU A 265 0.67 -12.75 4.33
C LEU A 265 -0.85 -12.55 4.53
N ILE A 266 -1.63 -12.60 3.45
CA ILE A 266 -3.08 -12.42 3.51
C ILE A 266 -3.72 -13.51 4.37
N GLY A 267 -3.39 -14.79 4.12
CA GLY A 267 -3.88 -15.91 4.90
C GLY A 267 -3.49 -15.83 6.38
N GLY A 268 -2.25 -15.42 6.66
CA GLY A 268 -1.73 -15.22 8.00
C GLY A 268 -2.48 -14.12 8.77
N ILE A 269 -2.75 -12.99 8.12
CA ILE A 269 -3.55 -11.89 8.72
C ILE A 269 -4.96 -12.39 9.06
N VAL A 270 -5.60 -13.15 8.17
CA VAL A 270 -6.94 -13.68 8.39
C VAL A 270 -6.97 -14.67 9.54
N VAL A 271 -6.06 -15.63 9.55
CA VAL A 271 -5.97 -16.65 10.61
C VAL A 271 -5.67 -15.98 11.95
N ALA A 272 -4.70 -15.07 12.00
CA ALA A 272 -4.37 -14.36 13.22
C ALA A 272 -5.54 -13.49 13.73
N SER A 273 -6.24 -12.78 12.84
CA SER A 273 -7.40 -11.96 13.22
C SER A 273 -8.55 -12.81 13.77
N GLN A 274 -8.79 -13.99 13.21
CA GLN A 274 -9.84 -14.90 13.69
C GLN A 274 -9.49 -15.58 15.01
N LEU A 275 -8.24 -15.99 15.20
CA LEU A 275 -7.79 -16.66 16.43
C LEU A 275 -7.71 -15.70 17.61
N THR A 276 -7.25 -14.47 17.37
CA THR A 276 -7.05 -13.47 18.43
C THR A 276 -8.30 -12.63 18.72
N GLY A 277 -9.25 -12.57 17.78
CA GLY A 277 -10.41 -11.69 17.85
C GLY A 277 -10.07 -10.19 17.77
N ILE A 278 -8.81 -9.84 17.49
CA ILE A 278 -8.35 -8.46 17.38
C ILE A 278 -8.78 -7.88 16.02
N ALA A 279 -9.02 -6.57 16.00
CA ALA A 279 -9.28 -5.82 14.78
C ALA A 279 -8.22 -6.15 13.70
N THR A 280 -8.69 -6.53 12.51
CA THR A 280 -7.83 -7.00 11.42
C THR A 280 -6.73 -5.99 11.08
N VAL A 281 -7.01 -4.69 11.22
CA VAL A 281 -6.07 -3.59 10.94
C VAL A 281 -4.86 -3.59 11.88
N THR A 282 -5.07 -3.91 13.16
CA THR A 282 -3.99 -4.07 14.13
C THR A 282 -3.13 -5.28 13.77
N VAL A 283 -3.77 -6.38 13.36
CA VAL A 283 -3.06 -7.59 12.90
C VAL A 283 -2.23 -7.30 11.65
N VAL A 284 -2.75 -6.52 10.68
CA VAL A 284 -1.98 -6.05 9.52
C VAL A 284 -0.75 -5.26 9.97
N SER A 285 -0.92 -4.34 10.92
CA SER A 285 0.14 -3.48 11.43
C SER A 285 1.25 -4.30 12.14
N MET A 286 0.87 -5.32 12.91
CA MET A 286 1.82 -6.26 13.51
C MET A 286 2.54 -7.11 12.46
N ALA A 287 1.81 -7.63 11.48
CA ALA A 287 2.37 -8.41 10.38
C ALA A 287 3.37 -7.57 9.58
N ALA A 288 3.11 -6.28 9.38
CA ALA A 288 3.99 -5.37 8.66
C ALA A 288 5.37 -5.16 9.32
N ILE A 289 5.54 -5.47 10.60
CA ILE A 289 6.84 -5.44 11.28
C ILE A 289 7.54 -6.80 11.15
N ILE A 290 6.83 -7.88 11.44
CA ILE A 290 7.42 -9.22 11.56
C ILE A 290 7.68 -9.84 10.18
N PHE A 291 6.70 -9.73 9.28
CA PHE A 291 6.72 -10.42 7.99
C PHE A 291 7.86 -9.99 7.07
N PRO A 292 8.20 -8.69 6.92
CA PRO A 292 9.35 -8.30 6.09
C PRO A 292 10.66 -8.90 6.58
N VAL A 293 10.86 -8.97 7.90
CA VAL A 293 12.09 -9.52 8.49
C VAL A 293 12.18 -11.01 8.24
N VAL A 294 11.07 -11.74 8.45
CA VAL A 294 10.99 -13.19 8.18
C VAL A 294 11.21 -13.48 6.70
N TRP A 295 10.60 -12.69 5.81
CA TRP A 295 10.78 -12.84 4.37
C TRP A 295 12.23 -12.58 3.95
N LEU A 296 12.82 -11.46 4.40
CA LEU A 296 14.23 -11.14 4.13
C LEU A 296 15.17 -12.24 4.65
N ALA A 297 14.82 -12.90 5.76
CA ALA A 297 15.59 -14.01 6.32
C ALA A 297 15.49 -15.25 5.43
N ALA A 298 14.28 -15.58 4.99
CA ALA A 298 14.02 -16.71 4.12
C ALA A 298 14.78 -16.61 2.78
N ILE A 299 14.92 -15.40 2.22
CA ILE A 299 15.64 -15.17 0.96
C ILE A 299 17.15 -14.94 1.13
N GLY A 300 17.68 -14.98 2.36
CA GLY A 300 19.11 -14.77 2.63
C GLY A 300 19.63 -13.34 2.41
N CYS A 301 18.76 -12.34 2.21
CA CYS A 301 19.14 -10.95 1.92
C CYS A 301 19.27 -10.06 3.17
N LEU A 302 19.14 -10.60 4.38
CA LEU A 302 19.25 -9.85 5.65
C LEU A 302 20.49 -8.94 5.77
N PRO A 303 21.69 -9.34 5.31
CA PRO A 303 22.88 -8.50 5.44
C PRO A 303 22.79 -7.18 4.66
N ARG A 304 22.14 -7.18 3.49
CA ARG A 304 21.98 -5.98 2.64
C ARG A 304 21.00 -4.97 3.24
N TRP A 305 19.96 -5.46 3.91
CA TRP A 305 19.00 -4.61 4.62
C TRP A 305 19.67 -3.87 5.80
N TRP A 306 20.51 -4.58 6.57
CA TRP A 306 21.23 -3.99 7.70
C TRP A 306 22.25 -2.91 7.30
N THR A 307 22.84 -3.01 6.09
CA THR A 307 23.75 -1.98 5.57
C THR A 307 23.03 -0.70 5.14
N GLU A 308 21.79 -0.80 4.63
CA GLU A 308 20.97 0.39 4.28
C GLU A 308 20.37 1.07 5.51
N VAL A 309 19.96 0.31 6.54
CA VAL A 309 19.40 0.90 7.77
C VAL A 309 20.46 1.63 8.62
N ARG A 310 21.76 1.30 8.44
CA ARG A 310 22.88 1.97 9.12
C ARG A 310 23.51 3.12 8.31
N GLY A 311 23.18 3.26 7.03
CA GLY A 311 23.67 4.35 6.16
C GLY A 311 22.76 5.57 6.19
#